data_AF-A0A2V4B884-F1
#
_entry.id   AF-A0A2V4B884-F1
#
_cell.length_a   1.000
_cell.length_b   1.000
_cell.length_c   1.000
_cell.angle_alpha   90.00
_cell.angle_beta   90.00
_cell.angle_gamma   90.00
#
_symmetry.space_group_name_H-M   'P 1'
#
loop_
_entity.id
_entity.type
_entity.pdbx_description
1 polymer ?
#
loop_
_entity_poly.entity_id
_entity_poly.type
_entity_poly.pdbx_seq_one_letter_code
_entity_poly.pdbx_strand_id
1 'polypeptide(L)'
;MIHFFALAPRADGVSPREFHDHWRHPHATLESRVPTVRGYVLSHQTHTNLLGDGQAEFDGVTEVAFDTAQDAAGFGEEPYYRRHVEPDEPKFVDLSRLEVFQTEEEVLTPRISEQDGATHADALWLHLDRPVSAKLLQFVRRDGNPHWAGEEDAGLGRRIGAFRHVRNHPSRAVHGDDPPFLGARQLWWPTVSAFEAGVNRDRDAFEGLVTKAGNAVVLLAESERYLR
;
A
#
# COMPACT_ATOMS: atom_id res chain seq x y z
N MET A 1 -4.40 -12.29 -9.74
CA MET A 1 -4.64 -11.97 -8.33
C MET A 1 -5.10 -10.53 -8.27
N ILE A 2 -6.09 -10.23 -7.45
CA ILE A 2 -6.60 -8.87 -7.25
C ILE A 2 -6.06 -8.35 -5.92
N HIS A 3 -5.57 -7.11 -5.93
CA HIS A 3 -5.15 -6.40 -4.72
C HIS A 3 -6.21 -5.39 -4.37
N PHE A 4 -6.88 -5.59 -3.24
CA PHE A 4 -7.81 -4.66 -2.61
C PHE A 4 -7.02 -3.79 -1.64
N PHE A 5 -7.14 -2.48 -1.78
CA PHE A 5 -6.65 -1.50 -0.82
C PHE A 5 -7.82 -0.87 -0.08
N ALA A 6 -7.68 -0.68 1.23
CA ALA A 6 -8.54 0.19 2.03
C ALA A 6 -7.66 1.25 2.69
N LEU A 7 -7.82 2.51 2.28
CA LEU A 7 -7.14 3.67 2.85
C LEU A 7 -7.99 4.17 4.02
N ALA A 8 -7.51 3.95 5.24
CA ALA A 8 -8.27 4.10 6.47
C ALA A 8 -7.84 5.36 7.25
N PRO A 9 -8.71 6.38 7.35
CA PRO A 9 -8.54 7.46 8.32
C PRO A 9 -9.11 7.02 9.67
N ARG A 10 -8.46 7.43 10.77
CA ARG A 10 -8.97 7.15 12.12
C ARG A 10 -10.26 7.91 12.42
N ALA A 11 -11.12 7.29 13.22
CA ALA A 11 -12.34 7.90 13.73
C ALA A 11 -12.06 9.11 14.63
N ASP A 12 -13.01 10.03 14.68
CA ASP A 12 -12.95 11.19 15.56
C ASP A 12 -12.77 10.78 17.02
N GLY A 13 -11.84 11.44 17.71
CA GLY A 13 -11.51 11.15 19.11
C GLY A 13 -10.61 9.93 19.34
N VAL A 14 -10.29 9.15 18.31
CA VAL A 14 -9.32 8.05 18.40
C VAL A 14 -7.92 8.61 18.17
N SER A 15 -6.99 8.39 19.09
CA SER A 15 -5.59 8.81 18.89
C SER A 15 -4.88 7.91 17.85
N PRO A 16 -3.78 8.38 17.22
CA PRO A 16 -3.02 7.56 16.28
C PRO A 16 -2.57 6.22 16.89
N ARG A 17 -2.16 6.23 18.17
CA ARG A 17 -1.77 5.01 18.88
C ARG A 17 -2.94 4.04 19.04
N GLU A 18 -4.10 4.52 19.51
CA GLU A 18 -5.29 3.69 19.68
C GLU A 18 -5.76 3.10 18.34
N PHE A 19 -5.70 3.88 17.27
CA PHE A 19 -6.00 3.41 15.92
C PHE A 19 -5.11 2.22 15.54
N HIS A 20 -3.79 2.38 15.61
CA HIS A 20 -2.86 1.33 15.20
C HIS A 20 -2.87 0.12 16.14
N ASP A 21 -3.07 0.32 17.45
CA ASP A 21 -3.17 -0.76 18.43
C ASP A 21 -4.45 -1.59 18.16
N HIS A 22 -5.61 -0.94 18.00
CA HIS A 22 -6.89 -1.60 17.69
C HIS A 22 -6.86 -2.28 16.32
N TRP A 23 -6.23 -1.65 15.33
CA TRP A 23 -6.09 -2.20 13.99
C TRP A 23 -5.27 -3.49 14.01
N ARG A 24 -4.15 -3.55 14.75
CA ARG A 24 -3.40 -4.81 14.95
C ARG A 24 -4.20 -5.85 15.73
N HIS A 25 -4.90 -5.44 16.77
CA HIS A 25 -5.77 -6.30 17.54
C HIS A 25 -6.89 -5.50 18.24
N PRO A 26 -8.18 -5.85 18.04
CA PRO A 26 -8.65 -7.12 17.50
C PRO A 26 -8.76 -7.17 15.97
N HIS A 27 -8.75 -6.04 15.26
CA HIS A 27 -9.23 -5.98 13.88
C HIS A 27 -8.48 -6.93 12.93
N ALA A 28 -7.15 -6.82 12.85
CA ALA A 28 -6.33 -7.69 12.01
C ALA A 28 -6.52 -9.18 12.35
N THR A 29 -6.71 -9.49 13.63
CA THR A 29 -6.93 -10.88 14.10
C THR A 29 -8.24 -11.45 13.55
N LEU A 30 -9.25 -10.60 13.38
CA LEU A 30 -10.55 -10.98 12.82
C LEU A 30 -10.45 -11.05 11.29
N GLU A 31 -10.00 -9.98 10.63
CA GLU A 31 -9.95 -9.93 9.17
C GLU A 31 -8.98 -10.98 8.58
N SER A 32 -7.88 -11.28 9.29
CA SER A 32 -6.99 -12.39 8.96
C SER A 32 -7.62 -13.78 9.15
N ARG A 33 -8.93 -13.90 9.39
CA ARG A 33 -9.67 -15.17 9.36
C ARG A 33 -10.72 -15.24 8.25
N VAL A 34 -10.94 -14.17 7.50
CA VAL A 34 -11.87 -14.18 6.36
C VAL A 34 -11.41 -15.22 5.32
N PRO A 35 -12.25 -16.20 4.93
CA PRO A 35 -11.82 -17.34 4.10
C PRO A 35 -11.31 -17.00 2.69
N THR A 36 -11.81 -15.94 2.07
CA THR A 36 -11.45 -15.54 0.69
C THR A 36 -10.10 -14.83 0.60
N VAL A 37 -9.56 -14.36 1.73
CA VAL A 37 -8.27 -13.66 1.79
C VAL A 37 -7.10 -14.61 1.50
N ARG A 38 -6.16 -14.17 0.66
CA ARG A 38 -4.92 -14.90 0.26
C ARG A 38 -3.62 -14.21 0.68
N GLY A 39 -3.69 -12.92 0.95
CA GLY A 39 -2.60 -12.12 1.47
C GLY A 39 -3.18 -10.98 2.28
N TYR A 40 -2.50 -10.61 3.36
CA TYR A 40 -2.99 -9.59 4.28
C TYR A 40 -1.81 -8.78 4.83
N VAL A 41 -1.80 -7.48 4.53
CA VAL A 41 -0.74 -6.56 4.92
C VAL A 41 -1.38 -5.30 5.49
N LEU A 42 -0.92 -4.87 6.66
CA LEU A 42 -1.30 -3.59 7.27
C LEU A 42 -0.16 -2.61 7.14
N SER A 43 -0.36 -1.53 6.38
CA SER A 43 0.64 -0.48 6.20
C SER A 43 0.33 0.66 7.17
N HIS A 44 1.07 0.72 8.27
CA HIS A 44 0.96 1.76 9.29
C HIS A 44 1.68 3.01 8.83
N GLN A 45 0.95 4.12 8.65
CA GLN A 45 1.55 5.38 8.25
C GLN A 45 2.70 5.76 9.21
N THR A 46 3.81 6.20 8.65
CA THR A 46 4.98 6.66 9.40
C THR A 46 5.41 8.01 8.86
N HIS A 47 5.56 8.99 9.77
CA HIS A 47 5.96 10.34 9.42
C HIS A 47 7.37 10.37 8.82
N THR A 48 7.55 11.15 7.75
CA THR A 48 8.85 11.46 7.17
C THR A 48 8.91 12.92 6.71
N ASN A 49 10.08 13.54 6.84
CA ASN A 49 10.33 14.90 6.33
C ASN A 49 10.58 14.93 4.81
N LEU A 50 10.48 13.77 4.14
CA LEU A 50 10.66 13.64 2.69
C LEU A 50 9.33 13.81 1.93
N LEU A 51 8.20 13.85 2.63
CA LEU A 51 6.85 14.06 2.10
C LEU A 51 6.20 15.29 2.75
N GLY A 52 5.17 15.84 2.10
CA GLY A 52 4.38 16.96 2.63
C GLY A 52 3.31 16.52 3.64
N ASP A 53 2.53 17.48 4.14
CA ASP A 53 1.50 17.25 5.17
C ASP A 53 0.40 16.25 4.75
N GLY A 54 0.14 16.13 3.44
CA GLY A 54 -0.82 15.16 2.90
C GLY A 54 -0.47 13.70 3.18
N GLN A 55 0.75 13.40 3.65
CA GLN A 55 1.15 12.04 4.04
C GLN A 55 0.35 11.46 5.21
N ALA A 56 -0.33 12.31 5.97
CA ALA A 56 -1.16 11.94 7.12
C ALA A 56 -2.66 12.07 6.83
N GLU A 57 -3.07 12.13 5.55
CA GLU A 57 -4.49 12.14 5.16
C GLU A 57 -5.22 10.87 5.62
N PHE A 58 -4.49 9.74 5.59
CA PHE A 58 -4.92 8.43 6.08
C PHE A 58 -3.91 7.91 7.11
N ASP A 59 -4.41 7.26 8.16
CA ASP A 59 -3.56 6.69 9.21
C ASP A 59 -3.01 5.31 8.80
N GLY A 60 -3.62 4.63 7.83
CA GLY A 60 -3.07 3.38 7.32
C GLY A 60 -3.72 2.89 6.04
N VAL A 61 -3.09 1.88 5.44
CA VAL A 61 -3.62 1.17 4.27
C VAL A 61 -3.61 -0.33 4.51
N THR A 62 -4.79 -0.95 4.49
CA THR A 62 -4.92 -2.41 4.39
C THR A 62 -4.69 -2.82 2.94
N GLU A 63 -3.88 -3.83 2.70
CA GLU A 63 -3.80 -4.53 1.42
C GLU A 63 -4.23 -5.99 1.60
N VAL A 64 -5.25 -6.38 0.83
CA VAL A 64 -5.81 -7.74 0.83
C VAL A 64 -5.69 -8.32 -0.57
N ALA A 65 -5.14 -9.53 -0.67
CA ALA A 65 -5.03 -10.23 -1.94
C ALA A 65 -6.15 -11.29 -2.09
N PHE A 66 -6.73 -11.36 -3.28
CA PHE A 66 -7.80 -12.28 -3.66
C PHE A 66 -7.46 -13.04 -4.94
N ASP A 67 -7.94 -14.28 -5.06
CA ASP A 67 -7.74 -15.09 -6.28
C ASP A 67 -8.46 -14.47 -7.49
N THR A 68 -9.69 -13.98 -7.28
CA THR A 68 -10.57 -13.50 -8.36
C THR A 68 -11.14 -12.10 -8.09
N ALA A 69 -11.59 -11.43 -9.16
CA ALA A 69 -12.33 -10.17 -9.07
C ALA A 69 -13.67 -10.31 -8.36
N GLN A 70 -14.32 -11.47 -8.48
CA GLN A 70 -15.56 -11.76 -7.78
C GLN A 70 -15.35 -11.83 -6.26
N ASP A 71 -14.27 -12.47 -5.80
CA ASP A 71 -13.95 -12.54 -4.38
C ASP A 71 -13.65 -11.14 -3.81
N ALA A 72 -12.91 -10.31 -4.55
CA ALA A 72 -12.58 -8.95 -4.14
C ALA A 72 -13.81 -8.02 -4.12
N ALA A 73 -14.70 -8.12 -5.13
CA ALA A 73 -15.93 -7.33 -5.19
C ALA A 73 -16.96 -7.77 -4.14
N GLY A 74 -17.00 -9.07 -3.81
CA GLY A 74 -17.89 -9.64 -2.80
C GLY A 74 -17.33 -9.64 -1.38
N PHE A 75 -16.17 -9.00 -1.13
CA PHE A 75 -15.49 -9.08 0.17
C PHE A 75 -16.36 -8.61 1.34
N GLY A 76 -17.05 -7.47 1.19
CA GLY A 76 -17.97 -6.94 2.20
C GLY A 76 -19.24 -7.78 2.41
N GLU A 77 -19.55 -8.69 1.49
CA GLU A 77 -20.70 -9.60 1.57
C GLU A 77 -20.34 -10.94 2.23
N GLU A 78 -19.05 -11.20 2.47
CA GLU A 78 -18.58 -12.47 3.01
C GLU A 78 -19.14 -12.70 4.42
N PRO A 79 -19.75 -13.87 4.71
CA PRO A 79 -20.45 -14.11 5.97
C PRO A 79 -19.60 -13.93 7.24
N TYR A 80 -18.32 -14.32 7.22
CA TYR A 80 -17.42 -14.11 8.35
C TYR A 80 -17.10 -12.61 8.52
N TYR A 81 -16.78 -11.91 7.43
CA TYR A 81 -16.53 -10.46 7.41
C TYR A 81 -17.70 -9.69 8.04
N ARG A 82 -18.93 -9.89 7.54
CA ARG A 82 -20.13 -9.21 8.06
C ARG A 82 -20.40 -9.47 9.53
N ARG A 83 -20.12 -10.71 9.97
CA ARG A 83 -20.41 -11.12 11.34
C ARG A 83 -19.37 -10.60 12.34
N HIS A 84 -18.12 -10.45 11.92
CA HIS A 84 -17.00 -10.26 12.84
C HIS A 84 -16.16 -9.02 12.57
N VAL A 85 -15.94 -8.65 11.31
CA VAL A 85 -15.04 -7.56 10.90
C VAL A 85 -15.81 -6.25 10.77
N GLU A 86 -16.88 -6.22 9.97
CA GLU A 86 -17.70 -5.02 9.72
C GLU A 86 -18.17 -4.31 11.02
N PRO A 87 -18.65 -5.01 12.07
CA PRO A 87 -19.06 -4.35 13.31
C PRO A 87 -17.90 -3.75 14.13
N ASP A 88 -16.65 -4.09 13.80
CA ASP A 88 -15.46 -3.61 14.49
C ASP A 88 -14.89 -2.33 13.87
N GLU A 89 -15.03 -2.16 12.55
CA GLU A 89 -14.51 -1.01 11.81
C GLU A 89 -14.90 0.37 12.38
N PRO A 90 -16.19 0.66 12.70
CA PRO A 90 -16.58 2.00 13.18
C PRO A 90 -16.04 2.34 14.58
N LYS A 91 -15.38 1.40 15.27
CA LYS A 91 -14.75 1.67 16.57
C LYS A 91 -13.44 2.44 16.45
N PHE A 92 -12.80 2.40 15.27
CA PHE A 92 -11.49 3.01 15.06
C PHE A 92 -11.33 3.70 13.71
N VAL A 93 -12.13 3.39 12.69
CA VAL A 93 -12.08 3.99 11.35
C VAL A 93 -13.21 5.00 11.17
N ASP A 94 -12.93 6.14 10.55
CA ASP A 94 -13.98 7.01 9.99
C ASP A 94 -14.45 6.44 8.64
N LEU A 95 -15.53 5.66 8.69
CA LEU A 95 -16.11 5.01 7.51
C LEU A 95 -16.63 6.00 6.46
N SER A 96 -16.91 7.25 6.83
CA SER A 96 -17.38 8.26 5.87
C SER A 96 -16.27 8.75 4.93
N ARG A 97 -15.01 8.53 5.32
CA ARG A 97 -13.80 8.93 4.58
C ARG A 97 -12.95 7.73 4.14
N LEU A 98 -13.38 6.50 4.44
CA LEU A 98 -12.71 5.29 3.98
C LEU A 98 -12.77 5.21 2.44
N GLU A 99 -11.61 5.05 1.80
CA GLU A 99 -11.53 4.86 0.35
C GLU A 99 -11.05 3.44 0.04
N VAL A 100 -11.69 2.75 -0.92
CA VAL A 100 -11.33 1.38 -1.32
C VAL A 100 -10.93 1.31 -2.79
N PHE A 101 -9.99 0.42 -3.11
CA PHE A 101 -9.47 0.30 -4.47
C PHE A 101 -9.00 -1.12 -4.82
N GLN A 102 -9.69 -1.79 -5.73
CA GLN A 102 -9.33 -3.10 -6.26
C GLN A 102 -8.53 -2.98 -7.56
N THR A 103 -7.42 -3.69 -7.64
CA THR A 103 -6.41 -3.50 -8.68
C THR A 103 -5.80 -4.80 -9.16
N GLU A 104 -5.15 -4.71 -10.32
CA GLU A 104 -4.25 -5.72 -10.86
C GLU A 104 -2.82 -5.18 -10.85
N GLU A 105 -1.86 -6.02 -10.45
CA GLU A 105 -0.46 -5.61 -10.25
C GLU A 105 0.36 -5.77 -11.54
N GLU A 106 1.09 -4.72 -11.90
CA GLU A 106 2.18 -4.71 -12.88
C GLU A 106 3.52 -4.60 -12.14
N VAL A 107 4.36 -5.64 -12.25
CA VAL A 107 5.65 -5.67 -11.56
C VAL A 107 6.75 -5.06 -12.43
N LEU A 108 7.33 -3.94 -11.97
CA LEU A 108 8.43 -3.27 -12.67
C LEU A 108 9.80 -3.76 -12.21
N THR A 109 9.92 -4.04 -10.91
CA THR A 109 11.13 -4.60 -10.31
C THR A 109 10.68 -5.63 -9.27
N PRO A 110 10.79 -6.95 -9.55
CA PRO A 110 10.31 -7.99 -8.65
C PRO A 110 11.18 -8.12 -7.40
N ARG A 111 12.49 -7.94 -7.59
CA ARG A 111 13.55 -7.94 -6.57
C ARG A 111 14.79 -7.26 -7.14
N ILE A 112 15.67 -6.79 -6.27
CA ILE A 112 17.05 -6.43 -6.64
C ILE A 112 17.92 -7.69 -6.72
N SER A 113 19.02 -7.61 -7.46
CA SER A 113 19.95 -8.73 -7.63
C SER A 113 21.41 -8.28 -7.58
N GLU A 114 22.31 -9.24 -7.33
CA GLU A 114 23.76 -8.98 -7.40
C GLU A 114 24.21 -8.54 -8.80
N GLN A 115 23.48 -8.94 -9.85
CA GLN A 115 23.73 -8.49 -11.22
C GLN A 115 23.47 -6.99 -11.39
N ASP A 116 22.59 -6.43 -10.55
CA ASP A 116 22.27 -5.01 -10.49
C ASP A 116 23.15 -4.25 -9.46
N GLY A 117 24.19 -4.91 -8.94
CA GLY A 117 25.13 -4.33 -7.97
C GLY A 117 24.66 -4.37 -6.51
N ALA A 118 23.60 -5.12 -6.19
CA ALA A 118 23.18 -5.34 -4.80
C ALA A 118 24.21 -6.18 -4.02
N THR A 119 24.27 -5.99 -2.70
CA THR A 119 25.02 -6.91 -1.84
C THR A 119 24.34 -8.27 -1.79
N HIS A 120 25.07 -9.33 -1.41
CA HIS A 120 24.49 -10.66 -1.26
C HIS A 120 23.29 -10.68 -0.29
N ALA A 121 23.42 -9.96 0.84
CA ALA A 121 22.34 -9.87 1.84
C ALA A 121 21.09 -9.18 1.26
N ASP A 122 21.28 -8.13 0.48
CA ASP A 122 20.19 -7.40 -0.16
C ASP A 122 19.49 -8.23 -1.24
N ALA A 123 20.25 -8.99 -2.04
CA ALA A 123 19.71 -9.89 -3.07
C ALA A 123 18.91 -11.08 -2.50
N LEU A 124 19.17 -11.46 -1.24
CA LEU A 124 18.41 -12.47 -0.50
C LEU A 124 17.16 -11.89 0.20
N TRP A 125 17.01 -10.57 0.27
CA TRP A 125 15.88 -9.96 0.94
C TRP A 125 14.61 -10.03 0.07
N LEU A 126 13.51 -10.51 0.66
CA LEU A 126 12.21 -10.59 0.03
C LEU A 126 11.13 -10.08 0.99
N HIS A 127 10.28 -9.16 0.51
CA HIS A 127 9.15 -8.61 1.28
C HIS A 127 8.16 -9.70 1.77
N LEU A 128 8.10 -10.85 1.09
CA LEU A 128 7.24 -11.98 1.48
C LEU A 128 7.77 -12.72 2.72
N ASP A 129 9.08 -12.73 2.95
CA ASP A 129 9.71 -13.46 4.05
C ASP A 129 9.98 -12.57 5.27
N ARG A 130 9.44 -11.35 5.28
CA ARG A 130 9.65 -10.37 6.33
C ARG A 130 8.32 -10.00 6.97
N PRO A 131 8.24 -10.05 8.31
CA PRO A 131 7.03 -9.64 9.01
C PRO A 131 6.80 -8.13 8.88
N VAL A 132 7.88 -7.35 8.77
CA VAL A 132 7.83 -5.89 8.64
C VAL A 132 8.73 -5.45 7.48
N SER A 133 8.26 -4.49 6.70
CA SER A 133 9.04 -3.82 5.64
C SER A 133 8.68 -2.34 5.59
N ALA A 134 9.55 -1.50 5.06
CA ALA A 134 9.21 -0.12 4.76
C ALA A 134 8.62 -0.02 3.35
N LYS A 135 7.53 0.72 3.20
CA LYS A 135 6.80 0.82 1.95
C LYS A 135 6.40 2.25 1.66
N LEU A 136 6.65 2.71 0.44
CA LEU A 136 6.04 3.93 -0.09
C LEU A 136 4.81 3.53 -0.90
N LEU A 137 3.67 4.12 -0.55
CA LEU A 137 2.39 3.91 -1.24
C LEU A 137 1.97 5.24 -1.87
N GLN A 138 1.54 5.19 -3.13
CA GLN A 138 0.95 6.34 -3.82
C GLN A 138 -0.34 5.92 -4.52
N PHE A 139 -1.43 6.66 -4.31
CA PHE A 139 -2.73 6.45 -4.95
C PHE A 139 -3.11 7.71 -5.75
N VAL A 140 -3.19 7.58 -7.07
CA VAL A 140 -3.38 8.72 -7.97
C VAL A 140 -4.86 9.04 -8.10
N ARG A 141 -5.26 10.21 -7.62
CA ARG A 141 -6.68 10.64 -7.64
C ARG A 141 -7.15 10.86 -9.09
N ARG A 142 -8.46 10.82 -9.30
CA ARG A 142 -9.09 10.97 -10.64
C ARG A 142 -8.77 12.30 -11.32
N ASP A 143 -8.55 13.34 -10.53
CA ASP A 143 -8.12 14.68 -10.94
C ASP A 143 -6.59 14.85 -10.94
N GLY A 144 -5.84 13.76 -10.75
CA GLY A 144 -4.40 13.69 -10.92
C GLY A 144 -3.98 13.61 -12.39
N ASN A 145 -2.71 13.28 -12.61
CA ASN A 145 -2.15 13.17 -13.96
C ASN A 145 -2.52 11.81 -14.60
N PRO A 146 -3.23 11.77 -15.74
CA PRO A 146 -3.51 10.52 -16.46
C PRO A 146 -2.26 9.81 -16.98
N HIS A 147 -1.14 10.53 -17.11
CA HIS A 147 0.18 10.01 -17.48
C HIS A 147 1.11 9.83 -16.27
N TRP A 148 0.56 9.47 -15.11
CA TRP A 148 1.31 9.30 -13.85
C TRP A 148 2.41 8.22 -13.93
N ALA A 149 2.26 7.24 -14.81
CA ALA A 149 3.16 6.11 -15.02
C ALA A 149 3.92 6.22 -16.37
N GLY A 150 5.19 5.77 -16.42
CA GLY A 150 5.98 5.72 -17.66
C GLY A 150 7.19 4.79 -17.60
N GLU A 151 7.84 4.52 -18.74
CA GLU A 151 8.93 3.52 -18.85
C GLU A 151 10.12 3.80 -17.90
N GLU A 152 10.31 5.04 -17.46
CA GLU A 152 11.38 5.48 -16.58
C GLU A 152 11.23 5.03 -15.10
N ASP A 153 10.01 4.69 -14.67
CA ASP A 153 9.69 4.43 -13.25
C ASP A 153 10.57 3.35 -12.63
N ALA A 154 10.87 2.27 -13.37
CA ALA A 154 11.73 1.20 -12.88
C ALA A 154 13.15 1.72 -12.57
N GLY A 155 13.67 2.60 -13.43
CA GLY A 155 14.97 3.26 -13.23
C GLY A 155 14.96 4.24 -12.06
N LEU A 156 13.91 5.05 -11.93
CA LEU A 156 13.74 5.98 -10.81
C LEU A 156 13.68 5.23 -9.48
N GLY A 157 12.90 4.14 -9.40
CA GLY A 157 12.80 3.29 -8.22
C GLY A 157 14.15 2.68 -7.79
N ARG A 158 14.95 2.20 -8.76
CA ARG A 158 16.31 1.69 -8.48
C ARG A 158 17.25 2.78 -7.94
N ARG A 159 17.21 4.00 -8.49
CA ARG A 159 18.06 5.11 -8.07
C ARG A 159 17.83 5.49 -6.60
N ILE A 160 16.57 5.43 -6.14
CA ILE A 160 16.20 5.64 -4.74
C ILE A 160 16.30 4.37 -3.88
N GLY A 161 16.89 3.29 -4.41
CA GLY A 161 17.22 2.08 -3.66
C GLY A 161 16.04 1.18 -3.32
N ALA A 162 14.91 1.27 -4.03
CA ALA A 162 13.77 0.38 -3.81
C ALA A 162 14.13 -1.06 -4.21
N PHE A 163 13.82 -2.01 -3.33
CA PHE A 163 14.10 -3.44 -3.53
C PHE A 163 13.03 -4.10 -4.41
N ARG A 164 11.82 -3.55 -4.38
CA ARG A 164 10.69 -3.92 -5.24
C ARG A 164 9.95 -2.67 -5.67
N HIS A 165 9.42 -2.67 -6.88
CA HIS A 165 8.61 -1.57 -7.43
C HIS A 165 7.50 -2.16 -8.29
N VAL A 166 6.26 -1.78 -7.99
CA VAL A 166 5.08 -2.17 -8.77
C VAL A 166 4.15 -1.00 -9.01
N ARG A 167 3.31 -1.18 -10.02
CA ARG A 167 2.12 -0.38 -10.26
C ARG A 167 0.89 -1.25 -10.07
N ASN A 168 -0.19 -0.62 -9.66
CA ASN A 168 -1.48 -1.23 -9.50
C ASN A 168 -2.46 -0.48 -10.39
N HIS A 169 -2.95 -1.17 -11.42
CA HIS A 169 -3.93 -0.63 -12.35
C HIS A 169 -5.33 -0.97 -11.85
N PRO A 170 -6.34 -0.09 -11.99
CA PRO A 170 -7.70 -0.42 -11.62
C PRO A 170 -8.15 -1.73 -12.27
N SER A 171 -8.72 -2.65 -11.49
CA SER A 171 -9.27 -3.87 -12.09
C SER A 171 -10.54 -3.50 -12.84
N ARG A 172 -10.50 -3.61 -14.17
CA ARG A 172 -11.65 -3.33 -15.03
C ARG A 172 -12.83 -4.26 -14.72
N ALA A 173 -12.56 -5.48 -14.26
CA ALA A 173 -13.58 -6.44 -13.87
C ALA A 173 -14.39 -6.00 -12.64
N VAL A 174 -13.82 -5.16 -11.76
CA VAL A 174 -14.48 -4.63 -10.56
C VAL A 174 -15.08 -3.25 -10.83
N HIS A 175 -14.32 -2.35 -11.46
CA HIS A 175 -14.69 -0.93 -11.57
C HIS A 175 -15.34 -0.53 -12.90
N GLY A 176 -15.29 -1.39 -13.92
CA GLY A 176 -15.66 -1.01 -15.27
C GLY A 176 -14.81 0.16 -15.77
N ASP A 177 -15.46 1.24 -16.21
CA ASP A 177 -14.81 2.43 -16.75
C ASP A 177 -14.78 3.63 -15.77
N ASP A 178 -15.20 3.45 -14.51
CA ASP A 178 -15.27 4.52 -13.48
C ASP A 178 -14.52 4.16 -12.18
N PRO A 179 -13.20 3.95 -12.23
CA PRO A 179 -12.43 3.59 -11.02
C PRO A 179 -12.27 4.77 -10.05
N PRO A 180 -12.13 4.51 -8.74
CA PRO A 180 -11.97 5.55 -7.72
C PRO A 180 -10.60 6.25 -7.80
N PHE A 181 -9.60 5.61 -8.39
CA PHE A 181 -8.25 6.13 -8.63
C PHE A 181 -7.82 5.85 -10.07
N LEU A 182 -6.91 6.66 -10.61
CA LEU A 182 -6.27 6.38 -11.91
C LEU A 182 -5.29 5.20 -11.84
N GLY A 183 -4.80 4.88 -10.64
CA GLY A 183 -3.85 3.81 -10.38
C GLY A 183 -3.15 4.02 -9.04
N ALA A 184 -2.31 3.07 -8.67
CA ALA A 184 -1.47 3.16 -7.49
C ALA A 184 -0.04 2.67 -7.78
N ARG A 185 0.89 3.06 -6.92
CA ARG A 185 2.30 2.67 -6.98
C ARG A 185 2.74 2.22 -5.60
N GLN A 186 3.56 1.17 -5.58
CA GLN A 186 4.12 0.65 -4.34
C GLN A 186 5.63 0.37 -4.52
N LEU A 187 6.43 0.79 -3.54
CA LEU A 187 7.87 0.54 -3.50
C LEU A 187 8.26 0.03 -2.11
N TRP A 188 9.24 -0.88 -2.04
CA TRP A 188 9.66 -1.51 -0.78
C TRP A 188 11.13 -1.30 -0.48
N TRP A 189 11.44 -1.20 0.81
CA TRP A 189 12.77 -1.22 1.38
C TRP A 189 12.82 -2.14 2.61
N PRO A 190 14.01 -2.65 2.98
CA PRO A 190 14.18 -3.42 4.21
C PRO A 190 13.82 -2.63 5.48
N THR A 191 14.10 -1.32 5.49
CA THR A 191 13.90 -0.43 6.65
C THR A 191 13.55 0.98 6.20
N VAL A 192 12.95 1.77 7.10
CA VAL A 192 12.69 3.20 6.86
C VAL A 192 14.00 3.96 6.62
N SER A 193 15.06 3.67 7.36
CA SER A 193 16.37 4.31 7.14
C SER A 193 16.97 3.99 5.77
N ALA A 194 16.73 2.80 5.21
CA ALA A 194 17.17 2.46 3.86
C ALA A 194 16.40 3.27 2.80
N PHE A 195 15.09 3.47 3.01
CA PHE A 195 14.28 4.39 2.21
C PHE A 195 14.85 5.82 2.28
N GLU A 196 15.06 6.35 3.49
CA GLU A 196 15.56 7.71 3.68
C GLU A 196 16.94 7.92 3.06
N ALA A 197 17.87 6.97 3.25
CA ALA A 197 19.20 7.03 2.67
C ALA A 197 19.15 7.01 1.13
N GLY A 198 18.30 6.14 0.56
CA GLY A 198 18.11 6.02 -0.88
C GLY A 198 17.53 7.30 -1.51
N VAL A 199 16.49 7.87 -0.90
CA VAL A 199 15.88 9.13 -1.36
C VAL A 199 16.83 10.32 -1.18
N ASN A 200 17.55 10.42 -0.07
CA ASN A 200 18.51 11.52 0.15
C ASN A 200 19.70 11.47 -0.81
N ARG A 201 20.08 10.27 -1.26
CA ARG A 201 21.12 10.10 -2.29
C ARG A 201 20.66 10.62 -3.66
N ASP A 202 19.37 10.55 -3.96
CA ASP A 202 18.83 10.91 -5.26
C ASP A 202 17.43 11.53 -5.17
N ARG A 203 17.40 12.79 -4.73
CA ARG A 203 16.15 13.56 -4.53
C ARG A 203 15.39 13.77 -5.83
N ASP A 204 16.09 14.10 -6.91
CA ASP A 204 15.48 14.33 -8.22
C ASP A 204 14.75 13.08 -8.73
N ALA A 205 15.31 11.88 -8.49
CA ALA A 205 14.62 10.65 -8.86
C ALA A 205 13.34 10.43 -8.06
N PHE A 206 13.37 10.72 -6.77
CA PHE A 206 12.20 10.62 -5.90
C PHE A 206 11.11 11.62 -6.29
N GLU A 207 11.48 12.89 -6.49
CA GLU A 207 10.55 13.94 -6.90
C GLU A 207 9.95 13.67 -8.28
N GLY A 208 10.77 13.26 -9.24
CA GLY A 208 10.30 12.90 -10.58
C GLY A 208 9.31 11.72 -10.57
N LEU A 209 9.47 10.79 -9.62
CA LEU A 209 8.56 9.67 -9.44
C LEU A 209 7.24 10.15 -8.79
N VAL A 210 7.32 10.82 -7.64
CA VAL A 210 6.16 11.14 -6.80
C VAL A 210 5.32 12.28 -7.40
N THR A 211 5.95 13.35 -7.87
CA THR A 211 5.23 14.56 -8.33
C THR A 211 4.57 14.37 -9.70
N LYS A 212 5.06 13.44 -10.53
CA LYS A 212 4.47 13.12 -11.84
C LYS A 212 3.00 12.72 -11.74
N ALA A 213 2.56 12.17 -10.61
CA ALA A 213 1.17 11.81 -10.39
C ALA A 213 0.20 13.01 -10.27
N GLY A 214 0.71 14.24 -10.07
CA GLY A 214 -0.15 15.40 -9.80
C GLY A 214 -0.85 15.24 -8.45
N ASN A 215 -2.19 15.22 -8.45
CA ASN A 215 -2.97 14.96 -7.24
C ASN A 215 -2.95 13.47 -6.87
N ALA A 216 -2.34 13.14 -5.73
CA ALA A 216 -2.24 11.78 -5.23
C ALA A 216 -2.11 11.75 -3.70
N VAL A 217 -2.64 10.71 -3.08
CA VAL A 217 -2.30 10.35 -1.71
C VAL A 217 -0.95 9.67 -1.74
N VAL A 218 0.01 10.14 -0.92
CA VAL A 218 1.36 9.54 -0.85
C VAL A 218 1.74 9.39 0.61
N LEU A 219 2.01 8.17 1.05
CA LEU A 219 2.48 7.91 2.42
C LEU A 219 3.65 6.94 2.44
N LEU A 220 4.53 7.15 3.42
CA LEU A 220 5.47 6.15 3.87
C LEU A 220 4.80 5.33 4.98
N ALA A 221 5.05 4.02 4.99
CA ALA A 221 4.52 3.13 6.00
C ALA A 221 5.53 2.07 6.44
N GLU A 222 5.39 1.63 7.69
CA GLU A 222 5.85 0.32 8.13
C GLU A 222 4.74 -0.70 7.86
N SER A 223 4.98 -1.61 6.92
CA SER A 223 4.01 -2.61 6.47
C SER A 223 4.23 -3.93 7.17
N GLU A 224 3.22 -4.35 7.94
CA GLU A 224 3.15 -5.61 8.67
C GLU A 224 2.45 -6.67 7.85
N ARG A 225 3.17 -7.75 7.50
CA ARG A 225 2.61 -8.90 6.79
C ARG A 225 2.10 -9.93 7.78
N TYR A 226 0.83 -10.30 7.64
CA TYR A 226 0.23 -11.38 8.40
C TYR A 226 0.40 -12.69 7.63
N LEU A 227 1.21 -13.58 8.19
CA LEU A 227 1.45 -14.91 7.66
C LEU A 227 0.31 -15.83 8.10
N ARG A 228 -0.45 -16.37 7.16
CA ARG A 228 -1.33 -17.52 7.39
C ARG A 228 -0.60 -18.81 7.04
#